data_AF-A0AAN4R1G7-F1
#
_entry.id   AF-A0AAN4R1G7-F1
#
_cell.length_a   1.000
_cell.length_b   1.000
_cell.length_c   1.000
_cell.angle_alpha   90.00
_cell.angle_beta   90.00
_cell.angle_gamma   90.00
#
_symmetry.space_group_name_H-M   'P 1'
#
loop_
_entity.id
_entity.type
_entity.pdbx_description
1 polymer ?
#
loop_
_entity_poly.entity_id
_entity_poly.type
_entity_poly.pdbx_seq_one_letter_code
_entity_poly.pdbx_strand_id
1 'polypeptide(L)'
;MSHHDSASPAAIRSANVQSRLTSEAAGKRASRRKASADNDGTCRKTIWRRLEGDSWEAFDALPRAIRLRLTEHVYDAWSVNALALWRHYKKVHGATERAERAMIRYLDYCERLEQQAFIERHGALAHQAAGATPLRYEASRQKMGA
;
A
#
# COMPACT_ATOMS: atom_id res chain seq x y z
N MET A 1 13.29 -43.23 -64.60
CA MET A 1 12.01 -42.86 -63.98
C MET A 1 12.28 -42.37 -62.58
N SER A 2 11.58 -41.31 -62.26
CA SER A 2 11.72 -40.34 -61.18
C SER A 2 11.51 -40.87 -59.75
N HIS A 3 11.85 -39.98 -58.80
CA HIS A 3 11.29 -39.81 -57.44
C HIS A 3 11.83 -40.76 -56.35
N HIS A 4 12.08 -40.35 -55.10
CA HIS A 4 12.03 -39.04 -54.41
C HIS A 4 12.77 -39.20 -53.05
N ASP A 5 13.30 -38.07 -52.57
CA ASP A 5 13.33 -37.57 -51.19
C ASP A 5 13.85 -38.42 -50.01
N SER A 6 14.80 -37.85 -49.25
CA SER A 6 14.45 -37.06 -48.04
C SER A 6 15.65 -36.75 -47.15
N ALA A 7 15.65 -35.50 -46.66
CA ALA A 7 16.12 -35.01 -45.34
C ALA A 7 17.62 -35.08 -44.96
N SER A 8 18.21 -33.87 -44.77
CA SER A 8 18.61 -33.22 -43.48
C SER A 8 19.09 -34.14 -42.31
N PRO A 9 19.94 -33.72 -41.32
CA PRO A 9 20.08 -32.33 -40.83
C PRO A 9 21.42 -31.94 -40.14
N ALA A 10 21.44 -30.68 -39.67
CA ALA A 10 22.02 -30.21 -38.41
C ALA A 10 23.55 -30.06 -38.28
N ALA A 11 24.01 -28.88 -38.69
CA ALA A 11 25.18 -28.22 -38.14
C ALA A 11 24.97 -27.88 -36.65
N ILE A 12 25.86 -28.39 -35.80
CA ILE A 12 26.11 -27.88 -34.45
C ILE A 12 27.61 -27.94 -34.19
N ARG A 13 28.27 -26.78 -34.02
CA ARG A 13 29.17 -26.46 -32.89
C ARG A 13 30.13 -25.30 -33.20
N SER A 14 30.06 -24.31 -32.31
CA SER A 14 31.19 -23.62 -31.66
C SER A 14 32.21 -22.86 -32.52
N ALA A 15 32.35 -21.55 -32.27
CA ALA A 15 33.55 -21.00 -31.61
C ALA A 15 33.52 -19.46 -31.55
N ASN A 16 34.14 -18.97 -30.48
CA ASN A 16 34.25 -17.61 -29.97
C ASN A 16 35.52 -16.93 -30.52
N VAL A 17 35.44 -15.72 -31.10
CA VAL A 17 36.58 -14.80 -31.29
C VAL A 17 36.12 -13.32 -31.20
N GLN A 18 36.80 -12.55 -30.34
CA GLN A 18 36.59 -11.13 -30.05
C GLN A 18 37.32 -10.17 -31.01
N SER A 19 36.97 -8.87 -30.90
CA SER A 19 37.67 -7.64 -31.35
C SER A 19 37.50 -7.25 -32.84
N ARG A 20 37.23 -6.00 -33.24
CA ARG A 20 37.38 -4.69 -32.60
C ARG A 20 36.74 -3.59 -33.48
N LEU A 21 36.24 -2.53 -32.83
CA LEU A 21 36.12 -1.12 -33.31
C LEU A 21 35.08 -0.88 -34.43
N THR A 22 34.04 -0.07 -34.24
CA THR A 22 34.15 1.39 -34.12
C THR A 22 33.13 2.02 -33.15
N SER A 23 33.61 3.08 -32.51
CA SER A 23 32.87 4.08 -31.76
C SER A 23 31.80 4.78 -32.59
N GLU A 24 30.58 4.94 -32.07
CA GLU A 24 29.75 6.10 -32.40
C GLU A 24 28.62 6.32 -31.37
N ALA A 25 28.57 7.57 -30.89
CA ALA A 25 27.44 8.26 -30.26
C ALA A 25 26.78 7.58 -29.02
N ALA A 26 27.25 7.86 -27.81
CA ALA A 26 26.86 9.05 -27.03
C ALA A 26 25.38 9.45 -27.25
N GLY A 27 24.51 9.15 -26.27
CA GLY A 27 23.18 9.76 -26.29
C GLY A 27 22.03 9.07 -25.56
N LYS A 28 22.24 8.06 -24.71
CA LYS A 28 21.18 7.64 -23.77
C LYS A 28 21.78 7.46 -22.39
N ARG A 29 22.08 8.60 -21.77
CA ARG A 29 22.10 8.70 -20.31
C ARG A 29 20.67 8.41 -19.89
N ALA A 30 20.35 7.12 -19.73
CA ALA A 30 19.09 6.67 -19.19
C ALA A 30 18.92 7.44 -17.89
N SER A 31 18.03 8.43 -17.93
CA SER A 31 17.50 9.06 -16.74
C SER A 31 17.02 7.90 -15.90
N ARG A 32 17.82 7.52 -14.91
CA ARG A 32 17.39 6.68 -13.80
C ARG A 32 16.30 7.52 -13.17
N ARG A 33 15.08 7.40 -13.71
CA ARG A 33 13.87 7.91 -13.09
C ARG A 33 14.01 7.42 -11.66
N LYS A 34 14.19 8.38 -10.74
CA LYS A 34 14.12 8.12 -9.32
C LYS A 34 12.77 7.45 -9.16
N ALA A 35 12.77 6.11 -9.05
CA ALA A 35 11.56 5.39 -8.73
C ALA A 35 11.10 6.08 -7.45
N SER A 36 9.94 6.74 -7.49
CA SER A 36 9.28 7.16 -6.28
C SER A 36 9.24 5.90 -5.43
N ALA A 37 10.01 5.87 -4.34
CA ALA A 37 10.12 4.74 -3.44
C ALA A 37 8.82 4.66 -2.64
N ASP A 38 7.75 4.47 -3.38
CA ASP A 38 6.39 4.54 -2.95
C ASP A 38 5.90 3.11 -2.95
N ASN A 39 6.29 2.39 -1.90
CA ASN A 39 5.85 1.02 -1.65
C ASN A 39 4.36 0.98 -1.21
N ASP A 40 3.68 2.13 -1.25
CA ASP A 40 2.25 2.22 -1.01
C ASP A 40 1.48 1.66 -2.21
N GLY A 41 1.31 0.33 -2.21
CA GLY A 41 0.49 -0.40 -3.19
C GLY A 41 -1.01 -0.22 -2.96
N THR A 42 -1.44 0.67 -2.07
CA THR A 42 -2.86 0.89 -1.77
C THR A 42 -3.47 1.91 -2.71
N CYS A 43 -4.78 1.80 -2.96
CA CYS A 43 -5.54 2.78 -3.76
C CYS A 43 -5.69 4.15 -3.07
N ARG A 44 -5.08 4.37 -1.90
CA ARG A 44 -5.37 5.52 -1.02
C ARG A 44 -5.10 6.86 -1.69
N LYS A 45 -3.99 6.98 -2.42
CA LYS A 45 -3.59 8.23 -3.09
C LYS A 45 -4.55 8.67 -4.20
N THR A 46 -5.33 7.74 -4.72
CA THR A 46 -6.36 8.03 -5.73
C THR A 46 -7.72 8.35 -5.12
N ILE A 47 -7.95 8.00 -3.86
CA ILE A 47 -9.24 8.16 -3.17
C ILE A 47 -9.20 9.34 -2.20
N TRP A 48 -8.06 9.55 -1.54
CA TRP A 48 -7.92 10.49 -0.45
C TRP A 48 -6.85 11.53 -0.75
N ARG A 49 -7.12 12.76 -0.33
CA ARG A 49 -6.14 13.84 -0.34
C ARG A 49 -5.32 13.79 0.94
N ARG A 50 -3.99 13.74 0.82
CA ARG A 50 -3.08 13.90 1.95
C ARG A 50 -2.97 15.38 2.31
N LEU A 51 -3.15 15.70 3.59
CA LEU A 51 -2.85 17.02 4.11
C LEU A 51 -1.36 17.11 4.45
N GLU A 52 -0.77 18.28 4.19
CA GLU A 52 0.63 18.58 4.52
C GLU A 52 0.80 18.84 6.02
N GLY A 53 1.94 18.44 6.57
CA GLY A 53 2.30 18.66 7.97
C GLY A 53 3.20 17.57 8.56
N ASP A 54 3.64 17.79 9.80
CA ASP A 54 4.41 16.80 10.56
C ASP A 54 3.49 15.67 11.04
N SER A 55 3.77 14.45 10.57
CA SER A 55 2.97 13.26 10.90
C SER A 55 3.18 12.77 12.32
N TRP A 56 4.37 12.97 12.91
CA TRP A 56 4.67 12.56 14.28
C TRP A 56 4.01 13.52 15.27
N GLU A 57 4.19 14.83 15.06
CA GLU A 57 3.53 15.84 15.89
C GLU A 57 2.00 15.69 15.84
N ALA A 58 1.46 15.45 14.63
CA ALA A 58 0.03 15.26 14.47
C ALA A 58 -0.48 14.01 15.19
N PHE A 59 0.30 12.92 15.17
CA PHE A 59 -0.04 11.70 15.89
C PHE A 59 -0.05 11.93 17.40
N ASP A 60 0.99 12.57 17.94
CA ASP A 60 1.14 12.80 19.37
C ASP A 60 0.05 13.71 19.94
N ALA A 61 -0.46 14.64 19.14
CA ALA A 61 -1.56 15.54 19.52
C ALA A 61 -2.94 14.84 19.61
N LEU A 62 -3.09 13.60 19.15
CA LEU A 62 -4.36 12.88 19.19
C LEU A 62 -4.63 12.22 20.56
N PRO A 63 -5.91 12.09 20.97
CA PRO A 63 -6.28 11.31 22.14
C PRO A 63 -5.80 9.87 22.06
N ARG A 64 -5.49 9.28 23.22
CA ARG A 64 -4.91 7.93 23.32
C ARG A 64 -5.75 6.87 22.60
N ALA A 65 -7.07 6.92 22.73
CA ALA A 65 -7.96 5.94 22.09
C ALA A 65 -7.86 6.00 20.54
N ILE A 66 -7.79 7.22 19.99
CA ILE A 66 -7.64 7.43 18.55
C ILE A 66 -6.27 6.99 18.07
N ARG A 67 -5.19 7.29 18.82
CA ARG A 67 -3.84 6.82 18.49
C ARG A 67 -3.78 5.29 18.42
N LEU A 68 -4.35 4.61 19.41
CA LEU A 68 -4.44 3.15 19.40
C LEU A 68 -5.19 2.64 18.17
N ARG A 69 -6.36 3.21 17.86
CA ARG A 69 -7.10 2.80 16.67
C ARG A 69 -6.34 3.04 15.37
N LEU A 70 -5.59 4.13 15.27
CA LEU A 70 -4.74 4.42 14.10
C LEU A 70 -3.61 3.40 13.95
N THR A 71 -3.00 2.95 15.05
CA THR A 71 -1.96 1.91 15.00
C THR A 71 -2.50 0.54 14.56
N GLU A 72 -3.80 0.31 14.73
CA GLU A 72 -4.49 -0.91 14.25
C GLU A 72 -5.00 -0.76 12.81
N HIS A 73 -4.97 0.44 12.26
CA HIS A 73 -5.48 0.68 10.92
C HIS A 73 -4.57 -0.03 9.92
N VAL A 74 -5.13 -0.97 9.15
CA VAL A 74 -4.38 -1.81 8.19
C VAL A 74 -3.65 -0.96 7.14
N TYR A 75 -4.14 0.25 6.98
CA TYR A 75 -3.77 1.24 6.01
C TYR A 75 -3.30 2.49 6.76
N ASP A 76 -2.09 2.99 6.55
CA ASP A 76 -1.59 4.22 7.21
C ASP A 76 -2.55 5.39 6.99
N ALA A 77 -3.38 5.69 7.99
CA ALA A 77 -4.49 6.64 7.86
C ALA A 77 -4.04 8.11 7.88
N TRP A 78 -2.73 8.37 7.77
CA TRP A 78 -2.09 9.69 7.74
C TRP A 78 -2.49 10.58 8.93
N SER A 79 -1.68 10.57 9.97
CA SER A 79 -1.94 11.26 11.25
C SER A 79 -2.37 12.73 11.12
N VAL A 80 -1.89 13.46 10.11
CA VAL A 80 -2.29 14.85 9.82
C VAL A 80 -3.78 14.95 9.46
N ASN A 81 -4.28 14.03 8.63
CA ASN A 81 -5.69 13.96 8.26
C ASN A 81 -6.56 13.60 9.48
N ALA A 82 -6.10 12.63 10.26
CA ALA A 82 -6.78 12.23 11.49
C ALA A 82 -6.85 13.39 12.48
N LEU A 83 -5.79 14.18 12.65
CA LEU A 83 -5.80 15.35 13.53
C LEU A 83 -6.75 16.45 13.03
N ALA A 84 -6.80 16.71 11.73
CA ALA A 84 -7.75 17.65 11.15
C ALA A 84 -9.21 17.23 11.43
N LEU A 85 -9.51 15.93 11.28
CA LEU A 85 -10.80 15.35 11.60
C LEU A 85 -11.11 15.45 13.10
N TRP A 86 -10.15 15.13 13.97
CA TRP A 86 -10.32 15.24 15.42
C TRP A 86 -10.65 16.66 15.85
N ARG A 87 -9.97 17.67 15.30
CA ARG A 87 -10.26 19.08 15.58
C ARG A 87 -11.71 19.44 15.24
N HIS A 88 -12.26 18.87 14.16
CA HIS A 88 -13.66 19.04 13.81
C HIS A 88 -14.60 18.39 14.85
N TYR A 89 -14.41 17.10 15.17
CA TYR A 89 -15.24 16.41 16.18
C TYR A 89 -15.15 17.08 17.56
N LYS A 90 -13.94 17.48 17.97
CA LYS A 90 -13.70 18.21 19.22
C LYS A 90 -14.44 19.54 19.24
N LYS A 91 -14.51 20.27 18.12
CA LYS A 91 -15.25 21.53 18.01
C LYS A 91 -16.77 21.32 18.11
N VAL A 92 -17.31 20.26 17.50
CA VAL A 92 -18.76 19.99 17.46
C VAL A 92 -19.27 19.37 18.76
N HIS A 93 -18.50 18.47 19.38
CA HIS A 93 -18.95 17.63 20.50
C HIS A 93 -18.14 17.80 21.80
N GLY A 94 -17.15 18.69 21.80
CA GLY A 94 -16.18 18.80 22.89
C GLY A 94 -15.14 17.67 22.90
N ALA A 95 -14.16 17.76 23.81
CA ALA A 95 -13.21 16.69 24.07
C ALA A 95 -13.82 15.62 24.98
N THR A 96 -14.83 14.91 24.46
CA THR A 96 -15.59 13.89 25.20
C THR A 96 -15.33 12.49 24.64
N GLU A 97 -15.50 11.46 25.46
CA GLU A 97 -15.45 10.07 24.99
C GLU A 97 -16.43 9.80 23.84
N ARG A 98 -17.59 10.47 23.84
CA ARG A 98 -18.57 10.34 22.76
C ARG A 98 -17.99 10.82 21.42
N ALA A 99 -17.25 11.93 21.44
CA ALA A 99 -16.57 12.47 20.26
C ALA A 99 -15.48 11.51 19.78
N GLU A 100 -14.67 10.96 20.69
CA GLU A 100 -13.64 9.97 20.36
C GLU A 100 -14.25 8.71 19.73
N ARG A 101 -15.32 8.15 20.32
CA ARG A 101 -16.04 6.99 19.77
C ARG A 101 -16.64 7.30 18.39
N ALA A 102 -17.15 8.51 18.17
CA ALA A 102 -17.68 8.91 16.87
C ALA A 102 -16.59 9.00 15.80
N MET A 103 -15.42 9.56 16.15
CA MET A 103 -14.26 9.58 15.27
C MET A 103 -13.75 8.17 14.96
N ILE A 104 -13.67 7.28 15.96
CA ILE A 104 -13.27 5.87 15.75
C ILE A 104 -14.20 5.17 14.76
N ARG A 105 -15.53 5.32 14.91
CA ARG A 105 -16.49 4.77 13.94
C ARG A 105 -16.30 5.31 12.53
N TYR A 106 -15.90 6.57 12.40
CA TYR A 106 -15.59 7.16 11.11
C TYR A 106 -14.29 6.57 10.51
N LEU A 107 -13.26 6.34 11.32
CA LEU A 107 -12.04 5.65 10.88
C LEU A 107 -12.35 4.21 10.43
N ASP A 108 -13.19 3.46 11.16
CA ASP A 108 -13.66 2.13 10.72
C ASP A 108 -14.41 2.20 9.39
N TYR A 109 -15.17 3.27 9.15
CA TYR A 109 -15.84 3.48 7.87
C TYR A 109 -14.84 3.75 6.73
N CYS A 110 -13.85 4.62 6.95
CA CYS A 110 -12.76 4.86 5.99
C CYS A 110 -12.02 3.57 5.65
N GLU A 111 -11.65 2.76 6.65
CA GLU A 111 -10.97 1.47 6.44
C GLU A 111 -11.79 0.53 5.54
N ARG A 112 -13.12 0.45 5.75
CA ARG A 112 -14.00 -0.36 4.88
C ARG A 112 -14.03 0.15 3.44
N LEU A 113 -14.06 1.45 3.23
CA LEU A 113 -14.00 2.04 1.88
C LEU A 113 -12.66 1.72 1.20
N GLU A 114 -11.56 1.78 1.93
CA GLU A 114 -10.24 1.43 1.41
C GLU A 114 -10.13 -0.06 1.07
N GLN A 115 -10.66 -0.95 1.93
CA GLN A 115 -10.74 -2.38 1.64
C GLN A 115 -11.56 -2.66 0.39
N GLN A 116 -12.73 -2.02 0.26
CA GLN A 116 -13.59 -2.19 -0.90
C GLN A 116 -12.88 -1.73 -2.19
N ALA A 117 -12.26 -0.56 -2.18
CA ALA A 117 -11.53 -0.05 -3.33
C ALA A 117 -10.28 -0.88 -3.67
N PHE A 118 -9.65 -1.51 -2.68
CA PHE A 118 -8.58 -2.48 -2.91
C PHE A 118 -9.12 -3.74 -3.61
N ILE A 119 -10.24 -4.29 -3.13
CA ILE A 119 -10.86 -5.50 -3.69
C ILE A 119 -11.30 -5.28 -5.12
N GLU A 120 -11.91 -4.13 -5.43
CA GLU A 120 -12.34 -3.77 -6.78
C GLU A 120 -11.19 -3.75 -7.79
N ARG A 121 -9.97 -3.38 -7.35
CA ARG A 121 -8.81 -3.28 -8.23
C ARG A 121 -7.95 -4.56 -8.27
N HIS A 122 -7.88 -5.28 -7.16
CA HIS A 122 -6.91 -6.36 -6.96
C HIS A 122 -7.53 -7.74 -6.67
N GLY A 123 -8.85 -7.81 -6.49
CA GLY A 123 -9.56 -9.02 -6.08
C GLY A 123 -9.60 -9.20 -4.57
N ALA A 124 -10.21 -10.31 -4.12
CA ALA A 124 -10.50 -10.55 -2.71
C ALA A 124 -9.25 -10.55 -1.82
N LEU A 125 -9.40 -10.01 -0.59
CA LEU A 125 -8.35 -10.05 0.42
C LEU A 125 -8.14 -11.50 0.90
N ALA A 126 -6.90 -12.00 0.87
CA ALA A 126 -6.58 -13.38 1.23
C ALA A 126 -7.04 -13.77 2.65
N HIS A 127 -6.94 -12.84 3.60
CA HIS A 127 -7.43 -13.08 4.96
C HIS A 127 -8.97 -13.16 5.02
N GLN A 128 -9.69 -12.32 4.26
CA GLN A 128 -11.15 -12.42 4.17
C GLN A 128 -11.59 -13.73 3.51
N ALA A 129 -10.91 -14.15 2.45
CA ALA A 129 -11.15 -15.43 1.79
C ALA A 129 -10.91 -16.63 2.75
N ALA A 130 -9.97 -16.48 3.69
CA ALA A 130 -9.70 -17.46 4.74
C ALA A 130 -10.60 -17.31 5.99
N GLY A 131 -11.55 -16.38 6.00
CA GLY A 131 -12.39 -16.08 7.18
C GLY A 131 -11.63 -15.48 8.36
N ALA A 132 -10.40 -14.99 8.15
CA ALA A 132 -9.56 -14.37 9.15
C ALA A 132 -9.81 -12.85 9.23
N THR A 133 -9.78 -12.31 10.44
CA THR A 133 -9.87 -10.87 10.70
C THR A 133 -8.52 -10.31 11.17
N PRO A 134 -8.17 -9.07 10.77
CA PRO A 134 -6.99 -8.39 11.33
C PRO A 134 -7.07 -8.31 12.86
N LEU A 135 -5.96 -8.60 13.52
CA LEU A 135 -5.86 -8.56 14.98
C LEU A 135 -6.04 -7.11 15.48
N ARG A 136 -6.96 -6.91 16.45
CA ARG A 136 -7.17 -5.64 17.16
C ARG A 136 -6.77 -5.79 18.64
N TYR A 137 -6.25 -4.76 19.29
CA TYR A 137 -5.75 -4.83 20.69
C TYR A 137 -6.85 -5.17 21.71
N GLU A 138 -8.13 -4.90 21.41
CA GLU A 138 -9.24 -5.36 22.24
C GLU A 138 -9.40 -6.89 22.21
N ALA A 139 -9.23 -7.49 21.02
CA ALA A 139 -9.26 -8.95 20.85
C ALA A 139 -8.03 -9.63 21.46
N SER A 140 -6.86 -8.97 21.46
CA SER A 140 -5.65 -9.50 22.11
C SER A 140 -5.71 -9.41 23.64
N ARG A 141 -6.36 -8.38 24.21
CA ARG A 141 -6.56 -8.28 25.67
C ARG A 141 -7.53 -9.32 26.22
N GLN A 142 -8.58 -9.69 25.49
CA GLN A 142 -9.49 -10.76 25.91
C GLN A 142 -8.84 -12.15 25.96
N LYS A 143 -7.85 -12.41 25.08
CA LYS A 143 -7.14 -13.71 25.06
C LYS A 143 -6.08 -13.88 26.15
N MET A 144 -5.62 -12.80 26.79
CA MET A 144 -4.58 -12.84 27.83
C MET A 144 -5.16 -12.83 29.26
N GLY A 145 -6.49 -12.82 29.39
CA GLY A 145 -7.20 -12.82 30.67
C GLY A 145 -8.16 -13.99 30.86
N ALA A 146 -7.99 -15.07 30.09
CA ALA A 146 -8.73 -16.33 30.22
C ALA A 146 -7.79 -17.45 30.67
#